data_AF-A0A1X9M5R2-F1
#
_entry.id   AF-A0A1X9M5R2-F1
#
_cell.length_a   1.000
_cell.length_b   1.000
_cell.length_c   1.000
_cell.angle_alpha   90.00
_cell.angle_beta   90.00
_cell.angle_gamma   90.00
#
_symmetry.space_group_name_H-M   'P 1'
#
loop_
_entity.id
_entity.type
_entity.pdbx_description
1 polymer ?
#
loop_
_entity_poly.entity_id
_entity_poly.type
_entity_poly.pdbx_seq_one_letter_code
_entity_poly.pdbx_strand_id
1 'polypeptide(L)'
;MTEQQLTEYVKELQIIQKEIEYTDNSDLQSLILLLSKRLVLVGKISASLSGDYKRIYARRKQMHAEAYIRATKNKAAMAELAIVEIREKEAEAYEDMKRWNNAFDSTKEEINALKYKVKVGIADGSGQNF
;
A
#
# COMPACT_ATOMS: atom_id res chain seq x y z
N MET A 1 9.12 8.96 -3.46
CA MET A 1 9.91 7.81 -3.95
C MET A 1 10.16 8.04 -5.42
N THR A 2 11.34 7.71 -5.94
CA THR A 2 11.56 7.80 -7.39
C THR A 2 10.89 6.62 -8.10
N GLU A 3 10.60 6.77 -9.40
CA GLU A 3 10.04 5.69 -10.22
C GLU A 3 10.99 4.46 -10.28
N GLN A 4 12.30 4.71 -10.33
CA GLN A 4 13.32 3.67 -10.27
C GLN A 4 13.26 2.90 -8.95
N GLN A 5 13.14 3.59 -7.81
CA GLN A 5 13.01 2.95 -6.49
C GLN A 5 11.72 2.13 -6.37
N LEU A 6 10.60 2.64 -6.89
CA LEU A 6 9.33 1.91 -6.91
C LEU A 6 9.47 0.61 -7.71
N THR A 7 10.08 0.70 -8.89
CA THR A 7 10.32 -0.45 -9.77
C THR A 7 11.19 -1.49 -9.08
N GLU A 8 12.22 -1.06 -8.36
CA GLU A 8 13.10 -1.95 -7.59
C GLU A 8 12.34 -2.66 -6.46
N TYR A 9 11.52 -1.95 -5.69
CA TYR A 9 10.69 -2.56 -4.64
C TYR A 9 9.66 -3.54 -5.19
N VAL A 10 9.06 -3.26 -6.36
CA VAL A 10 8.14 -4.20 -7.02
C VAL A 10 8.86 -5.46 -7.47
N LYS A 11 10.09 -5.35 -8.02
CA LYS A 11 10.91 -6.51 -8.38
C LYS A 11 11.26 -7.35 -7.16
N GLU A 12 11.68 -6.71 -6.07
CA GLU A 12 12.01 -7.40 -4.82
C GLU A 12 10.78 -8.11 -4.23
N LEU A 13 9.60 -7.49 -4.29
CA LEU A 13 8.34 -8.12 -3.90
C LEU A 13 8.03 -9.38 -4.71
N GLN A 14 8.28 -9.36 -6.03
CA GLN A 14 8.08 -10.53 -6.88
C GLN A 14 9.04 -11.67 -6.52
N ILE A 15 10.28 -11.36 -6.15
CA ILE A 15 11.26 -12.34 -5.69
C ILE A 15 10.78 -12.98 -4.38
N ILE A 16 10.43 -12.16 -3.39
CA ILE A 16 9.94 -12.64 -2.09
C ILE A 16 8.66 -13.47 -2.26
N GLN A 17 7.74 -13.07 -3.15
CA GLN A 17 6.53 -13.83 -3.42
C GLN A 17 6.85 -15.24 -3.95
N LYS A 18 7.83 -15.38 -4.85
CA LYS A 18 8.28 -16.69 -5.31
C LYS A 18 8.93 -17.49 -4.18
N GLU A 19 9.76 -16.87 -3.35
CA GLU A 19 10.35 -17.56 -2.19
C GLU A 19 9.28 -18.09 -1.25
N ILE A 20 8.20 -17.33 -1.00
CA ILE A 20 7.06 -17.79 -0.20
C ILE A 20 6.40 -19.01 -0.85
N GLU A 21 6.18 -18.99 -2.16
CA GLU A 21 5.55 -20.10 -2.90
C GLU A 21 6.38 -21.41 -2.87
N TYR A 22 7.71 -21.30 -2.80
CA TYR A 22 8.61 -22.46 -2.68
C TYR A 22 8.89 -22.89 -1.24
N THR A 23 8.48 -22.10 -0.25
CA THR A 23 8.71 -22.43 1.17
C THR A 23 7.69 -23.46 1.65
N ASP A 24 8.16 -24.48 2.36
CA ASP A 24 7.25 -25.48 2.95
C ASP A 24 6.30 -24.81 3.97
N ASN A 25 5.02 -25.16 3.90
CA ASN A 25 3.98 -24.66 4.80
C ASN A 25 4.18 -25.09 6.25
N SER A 26 4.99 -26.13 6.53
CA SER A 26 5.40 -26.47 7.89
C SER A 26 6.51 -25.58 8.43
N ASP A 27 7.32 -24.94 7.57
CA ASP A 27 8.37 -24.01 7.99
C ASP A 27 7.78 -22.61 8.26
N LEU A 28 7.02 -22.53 9.35
CA LEU A 28 6.33 -21.32 9.78
C LEU A 28 7.31 -20.17 10.08
N GLN A 29 8.54 -20.47 10.51
CA GLN A 29 9.53 -19.45 10.84
C GLN A 29 10.04 -18.74 9.59
N SER A 30 10.41 -19.51 8.56
CA SER A 30 10.83 -18.95 7.26
C SER A 30 9.69 -18.17 6.60
N LEU A 31 8.46 -18.69 6.64
CA LEU A 31 7.29 -17.97 6.12
C LEU A 31 7.07 -16.64 6.85
N ILE A 32 7.14 -16.61 8.19
CA ILE A 32 7.03 -15.36 8.95
C ILE A 32 8.13 -14.38 8.58
N LEU A 33 9.37 -14.84 8.39
CA LEU A 33 10.50 -14.00 8.00
C LEU A 33 10.27 -13.37 6.61
N LEU A 34 9.87 -14.19 5.63
CA LEU A 34 9.61 -13.73 4.25
C LEU A 34 8.43 -12.75 4.19
N LEU A 35 7.32 -13.06 4.87
CA LEU A 35 6.18 -12.16 4.96
C LEU A 35 6.54 -10.86 5.69
N SER A 36 7.41 -10.90 6.69
CA SER A 36 7.90 -9.69 7.36
C SER A 36 8.73 -8.80 6.43
N LYS A 37 9.59 -9.39 5.59
CA LYS A 37 10.32 -8.66 4.53
C LYS A 37 9.34 -8.04 3.53
N ARG A 38 8.36 -8.81 3.07
CA ARG A 38 7.27 -8.33 2.19
C ARG A 38 6.53 -7.16 2.81
N LEU A 39 6.16 -7.25 4.09
CA LEU A 39 5.42 -6.21 4.82
C LEU A 39 6.19 -4.88 4.84
N VAL A 40 7.51 -4.91 5.01
CA VAL A 40 8.34 -3.69 4.96
C VAL A 40 8.27 -3.01 3.60
N LEU A 41 8.40 -3.77 2.51
CA LEU A 41 8.34 -3.23 1.15
C LEU A 41 6.95 -2.68 0.83
N VAL A 42 5.90 -3.43 1.15
CA VAL A 42 4.50 -2.98 1.02
C VAL A 42 4.27 -1.69 1.81
N GLY A 43 4.80 -1.59 3.02
CA GLY A 43 4.70 -0.38 3.86
C GLY A 43 5.37 0.84 3.22
N LYS A 44 6.56 0.67 2.63
CA LYS A 44 7.26 1.75 1.90
C LYS A 44 6.47 2.24 0.70
N ILE A 45 5.92 1.32 -0.10
CA ILE A 45 5.10 1.65 -1.27
C ILE A 45 3.82 2.36 -0.83
N SER A 46 3.11 1.80 0.15
CA SER A 46 1.88 2.40 0.69
C SER A 46 2.09 3.82 1.21
N ALA A 47 3.19 4.06 1.95
CA ALA A 47 3.52 5.38 2.46
C ALA A 47 3.78 6.40 1.33
N SER A 48 4.46 5.99 0.25
CA SER A 48 4.69 6.87 -0.90
C SER A 48 3.38 7.25 -1.58
N LEU A 49 2.53 6.27 -1.89
CA LEU A 49 1.25 6.48 -2.57
C LEU A 49 0.28 7.29 -1.72
N SER A 50 0.29 7.10 -0.40
CA SER A 50 -0.43 7.95 0.54
C SER A 50 0.02 9.40 0.44
N GLY A 51 1.32 9.64 0.31
CA GLY A 51 1.88 10.98 0.08
C GLY A 51 1.46 11.57 -1.28
N ASP A 52 1.47 10.77 -2.35
CA ASP A 52 1.07 11.19 -3.69
C ASP A 52 -0.40 11.60 -3.74
N TYR A 53 -1.29 10.76 -3.21
CA TYR A 53 -2.71 11.09 -3.07
C TYR A 53 -2.91 12.41 -2.31
N LYS A 54 -2.22 12.61 -1.17
CA LYS A 54 -2.34 13.85 -0.38
C LYS A 54 -1.85 15.09 -1.13
N ARG A 55 -0.79 14.97 -1.93
CA ARG A 55 -0.29 16.06 -2.80
C ARG A 55 -1.31 16.42 -3.88
N ILE A 56 -1.87 15.41 -4.56
CA ILE A 56 -2.87 15.62 -5.61
C ILE A 56 -4.15 16.24 -5.02
N TYR A 57 -4.62 15.73 -3.89
CA TYR A 57 -5.76 16.29 -3.14
C TYR A 57 -5.55 17.78 -2.81
N ALA A 58 -4.37 18.13 -2.28
CA ALA A 58 -4.03 19.51 -1.96
C ALA A 58 -3.99 20.39 -3.22
N ARG A 59 -3.39 19.89 -4.30
CA ARG A 59 -3.31 20.60 -5.58
C ARG A 59 -4.69 20.84 -6.18
N ARG A 60 -5.60 19.85 -6.12
CA ARG A 60 -6.98 20.02 -6.56
C ARG A 60 -7.67 21.14 -5.80
N LYS A 61 -7.54 21.17 -4.48
CA LYS A 61 -8.13 22.24 -3.65
C LYS A 61 -7.58 23.61 -4.00
N GLN A 62 -6.28 23.70 -4.24
CA GLN A 62 -5.65 24.93 -4.70
C GLN A 62 -6.23 25.38 -6.06
N MET A 63 -6.27 24.48 -7.05
CA MET A 63 -6.78 24.79 -8.40
C MET A 63 -8.25 25.24 -8.38
N HIS A 64 -9.08 24.58 -7.58
CA HIS A 64 -10.48 24.97 -7.39
C HIS A 64 -10.58 26.40 -6.85
N ALA A 65 -9.85 26.71 -5.78
CA ALA A 65 -9.85 28.03 -5.16
C ALA A 65 -9.33 29.11 -6.12
N GLU A 66 -8.24 28.85 -6.84
CA GLU A 66 -7.68 29.77 -7.83
C GLU A 66 -8.68 30.07 -8.96
N ALA A 67 -9.35 29.03 -9.48
CA ALA A 67 -10.37 29.18 -10.52
C ALA A 67 -11.60 29.95 -10.00
N TYR A 68 -12.04 29.68 -8.77
CA TYR A 68 -13.16 30.37 -8.14
C TYR A 68 -12.87 31.86 -7.95
N ILE A 69 -11.67 32.21 -7.50
CA ILE A 69 -11.23 33.60 -7.30
C ILE A 69 -11.14 34.33 -8.63
N ARG A 70 -10.60 33.68 -9.67
CA ARG A 70 -10.38 34.28 -10.99
C ARG A 70 -11.68 34.49 -11.79
N ALA A 71 -12.69 33.65 -11.57
CA ALA A 71 -13.94 33.73 -12.31
C ALA A 71 -14.72 35.01 -12.00
N THR A 72 -15.21 35.69 -13.05
CA THR A 72 -15.98 36.94 -12.91
C THR A 72 -17.48 36.70 -12.70
N LYS A 73 -18.02 35.61 -13.28
CA LYS A 73 -19.40 35.13 -13.13
C LYS A 73 -19.41 33.60 -13.07
N ASN A 74 -20.49 33.01 -12.56
CA ASN A 74 -20.66 31.55 -12.44
C ASN A 74 -19.47 30.85 -11.74
N LYS A 75 -18.95 31.49 -10.68
CA LYS A 75 -17.68 31.11 -10.02
C LYS A 75 -17.60 29.63 -9.64
N ALA A 76 -18.67 29.11 -9.03
CA ALA A 76 -18.73 27.71 -8.62
C ALA A 76 -18.61 26.75 -9.81
N ALA A 77 -19.36 26.99 -10.89
CA ALA A 77 -19.32 26.14 -12.09
C ALA A 77 -17.95 26.18 -12.76
N MET A 78 -17.34 27.36 -12.88
CA MET A 78 -16.00 27.50 -13.46
C MET A 78 -14.93 26.79 -12.61
N ALA A 79 -15.06 26.84 -11.28
CA ALA A 79 -14.14 26.16 -10.37
C ALA A 79 -14.26 24.62 -10.44
N GLU A 80 -15.48 24.09 -10.54
CA GLU A 80 -15.70 22.64 -10.70
C GLU A 80 -15.17 22.14 -12.05
N LEU A 81 -15.41 22.88 -13.14
CA LEU A 81 -14.89 22.52 -14.46
C LEU A 81 -13.34 22.52 -14.48
N ALA A 82 -12.71 23.45 -13.77
CA ALA A 82 -11.26 23.57 -13.71
C ALA A 82 -10.56 22.40 -12.99
N ILE A 83 -11.30 21.58 -12.24
CA ILE A 83 -10.72 20.46 -11.48
C ILE A 83 -11.07 19.07 -12.01
N VAL A 84 -11.79 18.96 -13.14
CA VAL A 84 -12.24 17.67 -13.67
C VAL A 84 -11.07 16.70 -13.87
N GLU A 85 -10.04 17.11 -14.61
CA GLU A 85 -8.89 16.24 -14.90
C GLU A 85 -8.10 15.84 -13.64
N ILE A 86 -7.94 16.76 -12.68
CA ILE A 86 -7.19 16.45 -11.46
C ILE A 86 -7.99 15.59 -10.49
N ARG A 87 -9.33 15.57 -10.58
CA ARG A 87 -10.18 14.64 -9.83
C ARG A 87 -10.02 13.20 -10.30
N GLU A 88 -9.86 12.98 -11.60
CA GLU A 88 -9.58 11.64 -12.13
C GLU A 88 -8.24 11.13 -11.59
N LYS A 89 -7.19 11.94 -11.68
CA LYS A 89 -5.87 11.61 -11.11
C LYS A 89 -5.90 11.39 -9.60
N GLU A 90 -6.71 12.17 -8.87
CA GLU A 90 -6.90 11.99 -7.44
C GLU A 90 -7.58 10.65 -7.12
N ALA A 91 -8.56 10.24 -7.94
CA ALA A 91 -9.26 8.98 -7.78
C ALA A 91 -8.31 7.79 -8.04
N GLU A 92 -7.50 7.84 -9.10
CA GLU A 92 -6.47 6.84 -9.38
C GLU A 92 -5.48 6.71 -8.23
N ALA A 93 -4.92 7.83 -7.76
CA ALA A 93 -3.99 7.84 -6.64
C ALA A 93 -4.61 7.34 -5.34
N TYR A 94 -5.91 7.60 -5.13
CA TYR A 94 -6.65 7.08 -3.98
C TYR A 94 -6.82 5.56 -4.06
N GLU A 95 -7.16 5.03 -5.23
CA GLU A 95 -7.30 3.59 -5.46
C GLU A 95 -5.98 2.88 -5.19
N ASP A 96 -4.88 3.38 -5.76
CA ASP A 96 -3.53 2.83 -5.55
C ASP A 96 -3.15 2.86 -4.08
N MET A 97 -3.31 4.01 -3.41
CA MET A 97 -3.08 4.14 -1.98
C MET A 97 -3.90 3.10 -1.20
N LYS A 98 -5.18 2.90 -1.53
CA LYS A 98 -6.04 1.95 -0.82
C LYS A 98 -5.63 0.52 -1.05
N ARG A 99 -5.28 0.15 -2.28
CA ARG A 99 -4.80 -1.18 -2.64
C ARG A 99 -3.59 -1.59 -1.80
N TRP A 100 -2.60 -0.70 -1.68
CA TRP A 100 -1.37 -1.00 -0.94
C TRP A 100 -1.54 -0.94 0.59
N ASN A 101 -2.43 -0.09 1.10
CA ASN A 101 -2.81 -0.13 2.52
C ASN A 101 -3.51 -1.45 2.88
N ASN A 102 -4.45 -1.91 2.05
CA ASN A 102 -5.13 -3.17 2.30
C ASN A 102 -4.15 -4.35 2.22
N ALA A 103 -3.19 -4.32 1.29
CA ALA A 103 -2.14 -5.33 1.21
C ALA A 103 -1.25 -5.34 2.46
N PHE A 104 -0.95 -4.17 3.03
CA PHE A 104 -0.19 -4.05 4.27
C PHE A 104 -0.94 -4.70 5.43
N ASP A 105 -2.22 -4.35 5.61
CA ASP A 105 -3.05 -4.89 6.67
C ASP A 105 -3.23 -6.40 6.52
N SER A 106 -3.52 -6.89 5.31
CA SER A 106 -3.65 -8.32 5.04
C SER A 106 -2.36 -9.09 5.35
N THR A 107 -1.20 -8.58 4.95
CA THR A 107 0.09 -9.24 5.20
C THR A 107 0.39 -9.29 6.71
N LYS A 108 0.03 -8.22 7.44
CA LYS A 108 0.17 -8.18 8.90
C LYS A 108 -0.71 -9.23 9.59
N GLU A 109 -1.96 -9.38 9.15
CA GLU A 109 -2.87 -10.40 9.69
C GLU A 109 -2.40 -11.82 9.38
N GLU A 110 -1.84 -12.05 8.19
CA GLU A 110 -1.24 -13.33 7.82
C GLU A 110 -0.07 -13.70 8.76
N ILE A 111 0.85 -12.75 9.00
CA ILE A 111 1.95 -12.93 9.96
C ILE A 111 1.42 -13.25 11.36
N ASN A 112 0.37 -12.56 11.82
CA ASN A 112 -0.23 -12.80 13.13
C ASN A 112 -0.85 -14.20 13.23
N ALA A 113 -1.53 -14.65 12.18
CA ALA A 113 -2.09 -16.00 12.11
C ALA A 113 -1.00 -17.08 12.20
N LEU A 114 0.12 -16.91 11.48
CA LEU A 114 1.26 -17.83 11.57
C LEU A 114 1.90 -17.83 12.96
N LYS A 115 2.11 -16.65 13.56
CA LYS A 115 2.60 -16.53 14.95
C LYS A 115 1.69 -17.24 15.94
N TYR A 116 0.38 -17.18 15.73
CA TYR A 116 -0.59 -17.90 16.56
C TYR A 116 -0.44 -19.42 16.40
N LYS A 117 -0.31 -19.92 15.17
CA LYS A 117 -0.05 -21.35 14.91
C LYS A 117 1.22 -21.85 15.60
N VAL A 118 2.32 -21.09 15.54
CA VAL A 118 3.57 -21.42 16.24
C VAL A 118 3.34 -21.54 17.75
N LYS A 119 2.63 -20.58 18.36
CA LYS A 119 2.34 -20.62 19.80
C LYS A 119 1.52 -21.85 20.21
N VAL A 120 0.50 -22.20 19.43
CA VAL A 120 -0.32 -23.40 19.67
C VAL A 120 0.52 -24.66 19.54
N GLY A 121 1.34 -24.77 18.47
CA GLY A 121 2.20 -25.94 18.29
C GLY A 121 3.22 -26.13 19.42
N ILE A 122 3.72 -25.05 20.02
CA ILE A 122 4.59 -25.13 21.20
C ILE A 122 3.80 -25.63 22.43
N ALA A 123 2.57 -25.15 22.63
CA ALA A 123 1.73 -25.53 23.77
C ALA A 123 1.30 -27.02 23.72
N ASP A 124 1.03 -27.53 22.51
CA ASP A 124 0.55 -28.90 22.30
C ASP A 124 1.67 -29.93 22.12
N GLY A 125 2.94 -29.51 22.24
CA GLY A 125 4.12 -30.39 22.14
C GLY A 125 4.49 -30.84 20.72
N SER A 126 3.68 -30.50 19.71
CA SER A 126 3.97 -30.78 18.29
C SER A 126 5.07 -29.89 17.70
N GLY A 127 5.46 -28.83 18.40
CA GLY A 127 6.49 -27.86 17.99
C GLY A 127 7.94 -28.27 18.29
N GLN A 128 8.20 -29.47 18.83
CA GLN A 128 9.56 -29.91 19.20
C GLN A 128 10.37 -30.55 18.07
N ASN A 129 9.83 -30.71 16.86
CA ASN A 129 10.55 -31.26 15.72
C ASN A 129 10.70 -30.20 14.61
N PHE A 130 11.54 -29.20 14.83
CA PHE A 130 12.04 -28.29 13.79
C PHE A 130 13.54 -28.05 14.01
#